data_AF-A0A3D2LDZ7-F1
#
_entry.id   AF-A0A3D2LDZ7-F1
#
_cell.length_a   1.000
_cell.length_b   1.000
_cell.length_c   1.000
_cell.angle_alpha   90.00
_cell.angle_beta   90.00
_cell.angle_gamma   90.00
#
_symmetry.space_group_name_H-M   'P 1'
#
loop_
_entity.id
_entity.type
_entity.pdbx_description
1 polymer ?
#
loop_
_entity_poly.entity_id
_entity_poly.type
_entity_poly.pdbx_seq_one_letter_code
_entity_poly.pdbx_strand_id
1 'polypeptide(L)'
;LYGPNGPAGTPDKASTDGMIYKLTGEWTPSDDVMFYATYSEGFRAGLLNRPGGASGPGGYTVPYAVDTDEVKNYELGWKTELFDNSLRFNGSAFFVDIEGLQTTIFDPSIVNLFFS
;
A
#
# COMPACT_ATOMS: atom_id res chain seq x y z
N LEU A 1 23.16 -7.70 13.98
CA LEU A 1 21.95 -8.50 14.29
C LEU A 1 21.24 -8.98 13.03
N TYR A 2 21.31 -8.25 11.91
CA TYR A 2 20.90 -8.72 10.59
C TYR A 2 22.14 -8.78 9.68
N GLY A 3 22.37 -9.93 9.04
CA GLY A 3 23.57 -10.25 8.26
C GLY A 3 23.94 -11.73 8.42
N PRO A 4 24.86 -12.26 7.59
CA PRO A 4 25.17 -13.70 7.51
C PRO A 4 25.70 -14.34 8.81
N ASN A 5 25.90 -13.54 9.87
CA ASN A 5 26.36 -13.96 11.20
C ASN A 5 25.44 -13.44 12.34
N GLY A 6 24.14 -13.23 12.08
CA GLY A 6 23.14 -12.93 13.12
C GLY A 6 22.84 -14.13 14.03
N PRO A 7 22.15 -13.94 15.17
CA PRO A 7 21.68 -15.07 16.00
C PRO A 7 20.88 -16.06 15.14
N ALA A 8 21.10 -17.35 15.31
CA ALA A 8 20.46 -18.39 14.51
C ALA A 8 18.93 -18.21 14.51
N GLY A 9 18.34 -18.01 13.32
CA GLY A 9 16.88 -17.87 13.13
C GLY A 9 16.38 -16.45 12.85
N THR A 10 17.22 -15.40 12.91
CA THR A 10 16.79 -14.04 12.53
C THR A 10 16.89 -13.83 11.01
N PRO A 11 15.80 -13.47 10.31
CA PRO A 11 15.86 -13.20 8.87
C PRO A 11 16.69 -11.95 8.58
N ASP A 12 17.65 -12.05 7.65
CA ASP A 12 18.51 -10.95 7.22
C ASP A 12 17.91 -10.12 6.07
N LYS A 13 16.82 -10.60 5.48
CA LYS A 13 16.04 -9.95 4.41
C LYS A 13 14.54 -10.17 4.64
N ALA A 14 13.75 -9.17 4.27
CA ALA A 14 12.33 -9.35 3.97
C ALA A 14 12.18 -9.48 2.45
N SER A 15 11.39 -10.45 1.98
CA SER A 15 11.14 -10.70 0.56
C SER A 15 9.63 -10.84 0.35
N THR A 16 9.12 -10.21 -0.70
CA THR A 16 7.72 -10.30 -1.13
C THR A 16 7.74 -10.69 -2.60
N ASP A 17 7.00 -11.73 -2.95
CA ASP A 17 6.75 -12.16 -4.33
C ASP A 17 5.24 -12.11 -4.57
N GLY A 18 4.82 -11.52 -5.69
CA GLY A 18 3.41 -11.35 -6.01
C GLY A 18 3.19 -10.90 -7.46
N MET A 19 2.00 -11.16 -7.97
CA MET A 19 1.53 -10.60 -9.25
C MET A 19 0.45 -9.57 -8.94
N ILE A 20 0.52 -8.43 -9.61
CA ILE A 20 -0.52 -7.40 -9.56
C ILE A 20 -1.15 -7.24 -10.91
N TYR A 21 -2.47 -7.06 -10.93
CA TYR A 21 -3.21 -6.85 -12.16
C TYR A 21 -3.68 -5.40 -12.30
N LYS A 22 -3.70 -4.92 -13.53
CA LYS A 22 -4.36 -3.66 -13.91
C LYS A 22 -5.14 -3.87 -15.19
N LEU A 23 -6.42 -3.55 -15.14
CA LEU A 23 -7.35 -3.64 -16.25
C LEU A 23 -8.09 -2.31 -16.38
N THR A 24 -8.08 -1.74 -17.58
CA THR A 24 -8.82 -0.51 -17.89
C THR A 24 -9.68 -0.77 -19.12
N GLY A 25 -10.97 -0.49 -18.99
CA GLY A 25 -11.92 -0.45 -20.10
C GLY A 25 -12.32 0.99 -20.38
N GLU A 26 -12.39 1.34 -21.65
CA GLU A 26 -12.76 2.69 -22.11
C GLU A 26 -13.88 2.58 -23.14
N TRP A 27 -14.80 3.55 -23.12
CA TRP A 27 -15.88 3.66 -24.09
C TRP A 27 -16.09 5.12 -24.50
N THR A 28 -15.99 5.37 -25.80
CA THR A 28 -16.11 6.70 -26.41
C THR A 28 -17.33 6.74 -27.33
N PRO A 29 -18.54 7.03 -26.80
CA PRO A 29 -19.75 7.09 -27.62
C PRO A 29 -19.76 8.23 -28.65
N SER A 30 -18.98 9.28 -28.42
CA SER A 30 -18.76 10.40 -29.35
C SER A 30 -17.35 10.96 -29.18
N ASP A 31 -16.94 11.86 -30.07
CA ASP A 31 -15.61 12.52 -30.01
C ASP A 31 -15.46 13.39 -28.74
N ASP A 32 -16.57 13.86 -28.17
CA ASP A 32 -16.60 14.75 -27.03
C ASP A 32 -16.82 14.05 -25.67
N VAL A 33 -17.06 12.74 -25.65
CA VAL A 33 -17.43 12.01 -24.42
C VAL A 33 -16.66 10.70 -24.31
N MET A 34 -16.01 10.50 -23.17
CA MET A 34 -15.35 9.25 -22.82
C MET A 34 -15.75 8.82 -21.41
N PHE A 35 -16.08 7.54 -21.27
CA PHE A 35 -16.21 6.86 -19.99
C PHE A 35 -15.07 5.84 -19.85
N TYR A 36 -14.59 5.66 -18.63
CA TYR A 36 -13.62 4.62 -18.33
C TYR A 36 -13.89 3.96 -16.99
N ALA A 37 -13.54 2.69 -16.88
CA ALA A 37 -13.50 1.97 -15.62
C ALA A 37 -12.14 1.29 -15.48
N THR A 38 -11.55 1.36 -14.29
CA THR A 38 -10.25 0.74 -13.99
C THR A 38 -10.37 -0.13 -12.74
N TYR A 39 -9.82 -1.32 -12.83
CA TYR A 39 -9.45 -2.16 -11.70
C TYR A 39 -7.93 -2.22 -11.62
N SER A 40 -7.36 -1.99 -10.44
CA SER A 40 -5.92 -2.06 -10.26
C SER A 40 -5.53 -2.55 -8.87
N GLU A 41 -4.50 -3.38 -8.82
CA GLU A 41 -3.87 -3.84 -7.60
C GLU A 41 -2.50 -3.18 -7.39
N GLY A 42 -2.10 -3.07 -6.13
CA GLY A 42 -0.78 -2.61 -5.73
C GLY A 42 -0.40 -3.22 -4.38
N PHE A 43 0.88 -3.15 -4.05
CA PHE A 43 1.35 -3.60 -2.74
C PHE A 43 2.54 -2.78 -2.27
N ARG A 44 2.78 -2.77 -0.96
CA ARG A 44 4.02 -2.31 -0.34
C ARG A 44 4.75 -3.51 0.23
N ALA A 45 5.95 -3.78 -0.30
CA ALA A 45 6.77 -4.90 0.16
C ALA A 45 6.99 -4.85 1.68
N GLY A 46 7.04 -6.04 2.30
CA GLY A 46 7.31 -6.18 3.72
C GLY A 46 8.65 -5.58 4.15
N LEU A 47 8.76 -5.21 5.42
CA LEU A 47 9.95 -4.58 6.02
C LEU A 47 10.46 -5.40 7.20
N LEU A 48 11.73 -5.20 7.55
CA LEU A 48 12.29 -5.73 8.81
C LEU A 48 12.05 -4.74 9.95
N ASN A 49 11.57 -5.23 11.08
CA ASN A 49 11.40 -4.43 12.29
C ASN A 49 12.72 -4.18 13.02
N ARG A 50 12.82 -3.01 13.66
CA ARG A 50 13.97 -2.59 14.47
C ARG A 50 13.50 -2.00 15.81
N PRO A 51 13.68 -2.70 16.96
CA PRO A 51 14.28 -4.02 17.14
C PRO A 51 13.28 -5.19 16.98
N GLY A 52 13.54 -6.12 16.04
CA GLY A 52 12.81 -7.39 15.94
C GLY A 52 13.18 -8.34 17.08
N GLY A 53 12.18 -9.07 17.61
CA GLY A 53 12.32 -9.98 18.76
C GLY A 53 12.33 -9.31 20.13
N ALA A 54 12.18 -7.99 20.20
CA ALA A 54 12.08 -7.28 21.47
C ALA A 54 10.74 -7.56 22.16
N SER A 55 10.77 -7.73 23.49
CA SER A 55 9.56 -7.86 24.30
C SER A 55 8.87 -6.50 24.44
N GLY A 56 7.59 -6.45 24.08
CA GLY A 56 6.67 -5.36 24.36
C GLY A 56 5.73 -5.66 25.55
N PRO A 57 4.87 -4.71 25.92
CA PRO A 57 3.89 -4.89 26.98
C PRO A 57 2.95 -6.08 26.74
N GLY A 58 2.43 -6.64 27.83
CA GLY A 58 1.43 -7.71 27.74
C GLY A 58 1.95 -9.03 27.15
N GLY A 59 3.28 -9.23 27.12
CA GLY A 59 3.89 -10.43 26.53
C GLY A 59 3.96 -10.39 25.00
N TYR A 60 3.67 -9.24 24.37
CA TYR A 60 3.87 -9.06 22.94
C TYR A 60 5.36 -9.17 22.60
N THR A 61 5.69 -9.81 21.48
CA THR A 61 7.05 -9.83 20.95
C THR A 61 7.04 -9.21 19.56
N VAL A 62 7.90 -8.23 19.33
CA VAL A 62 8.00 -7.54 18.04
C VAL A 62 8.39 -8.57 16.97
N PRO A 63 7.57 -8.80 15.93
CA PRO A 63 7.93 -9.75 14.88
C PRO A 63 9.15 -9.24 14.11
N TYR A 64 10.04 -10.13 13.67
CA TYR A 64 11.26 -9.74 12.95
C TYR A 64 11.00 -9.07 11.61
N ALA A 65 9.91 -9.45 10.96
CA ALA A 65 9.45 -8.88 9.70
C ALA A 65 7.95 -8.62 9.78
N VAL A 66 7.49 -7.67 8.98
CA VAL A 66 6.09 -7.36 8.74
C VAL A 66 5.76 -7.71 7.31
N ASP A 67 4.60 -8.35 7.11
CA ASP A 67 4.15 -8.83 5.82
C ASP A 67 3.59 -7.70 4.96
N THR A 68 3.46 -7.94 3.68
CA THR A 68 3.07 -7.00 2.63
C THR A 68 1.70 -6.35 2.90
N ASP A 69 1.58 -5.04 2.62
CA ASP A 69 0.27 -4.38 2.57
C ASP A 69 -0.24 -4.41 1.12
N GLU A 70 -1.49 -4.81 0.91
CA GLU A 70 -2.09 -4.92 -0.41
C GLU A 70 -3.20 -3.87 -0.60
N VAL A 71 -3.35 -3.38 -1.83
CA VAL A 71 -4.32 -2.36 -2.19
C VAL A 71 -5.06 -2.80 -3.45
N LYS A 72 -6.40 -2.76 -3.42
CA LYS A 72 -7.28 -2.96 -4.56
C LYS A 72 -8.06 -1.67 -4.82
N ASN A 73 -8.01 -1.17 -6.04
CA ASN A 73 -8.71 0.05 -6.45
C ASN A 73 -9.72 -0.26 -7.57
N TYR A 74 -10.93 0.28 -7.40
CA TYR A 74 -11.99 0.29 -8.39
C TYR A 74 -12.30 1.74 -8.71
N GLU A 75 -12.13 2.14 -9.96
CA GLU A 75 -12.37 3.50 -10.40
C GLU A 75 -13.33 3.51 -11.59
N LEU A 76 -14.27 4.46 -11.57
CA LEU A 76 -15.15 4.80 -12.68
C LEU A 76 -15.03 6.31 -12.93
N GLY A 77 -14.73 6.71 -14.16
CA GLY A 77 -14.63 8.11 -14.51
C GLY A 77 -15.19 8.45 -15.87
N TRP A 78 -15.34 9.74 -16.09
CA TRP A 78 -15.78 10.31 -17.34
C TRP A 78 -15.00 11.57 -17.68
N LYS A 79 -14.89 11.83 -18.97
CA LYS A 79 -14.34 13.06 -19.52
C LYS A 79 -15.29 13.57 -20.59
N THR A 80 -15.65 14.85 -20.51
CA THR A 80 -16.51 15.47 -21.52
C THR A 80 -16.04 16.85 -21.93
N GLU A 81 -16.27 17.17 -23.20
CA GLU A 81 -16.16 18.51 -23.77
C GLU A 81 -17.55 18.98 -24.19
N LEU A 82 -17.94 20.19 -23.78
CA LEU A 82 -19.29 20.73 -23.88
C LEU A 82 -19.22 22.11 -24.55
N PHE A 83 -20.31 22.52 -25.21
CA PHE A 83 -20.45 23.82 -25.86
C PHE A 83 -19.33 24.10 -26.89
N ASP A 84 -19.18 23.22 -27.87
CA ASP A 84 -18.13 23.31 -28.92
C ASP A 84 -16.74 23.51 -28.30
N ASN A 85 -16.40 22.60 -27.38
CA ASN A 85 -15.13 22.58 -26.64
C ASN A 85 -14.86 23.83 -25.76
N SER A 86 -15.88 24.66 -25.50
CA SER A 86 -15.75 25.83 -24.64
C SER A 86 -15.78 25.50 -23.14
N LEU A 87 -16.24 24.31 -22.76
CA LEU A 87 -16.23 23.82 -21.39
C LEU A 87 -15.78 22.37 -21.34
N ARG A 88 -14.89 22.03 -20.39
CA ARG A 88 -14.52 20.64 -20.10
C ARG A 88 -15.06 20.25 -18.73
N PHE A 89 -15.79 19.14 -18.64
CA PHE A 89 -16.33 18.62 -17.40
C PHE A 89 -15.93 17.16 -17.21
N ASN A 90 -15.03 16.93 -16.26
CA ASN A 90 -14.49 15.60 -15.99
C ASN A 90 -14.79 15.20 -14.54
N GLY A 91 -14.94 13.91 -14.31
CA GLY A 91 -15.12 13.38 -12.96
C GLY A 91 -14.67 11.94 -12.84
N SER A 92 -14.46 11.53 -11.59
CA SER A 92 -14.05 10.18 -11.22
C SER A 92 -14.59 9.87 -9.84
N ALA A 93 -15.04 8.63 -9.66
CA ALA A 93 -15.38 8.04 -8.38
C ALA A 93 -14.49 6.80 -8.20
N PHE A 94 -13.88 6.68 -7.03
CA PHE A 94 -12.97 5.59 -6.71
C PHE A 94 -13.33 4.97 -5.36
N PHE A 95 -13.09 3.66 -5.27
CA PHE A 95 -13.19 2.89 -4.04
C PHE A 95 -11.91 2.08 -3.89
N VAL A 96 -11.24 2.26 -2.75
CA VAL A 96 -9.96 1.63 -2.43
C VAL A 96 -10.14 0.75 -1.21
N ASP A 97 -9.82 -0.52 -1.36
CA ASP A 97 -9.73 -1.48 -0.27
C ASP A 97 -8.26 -1.74 0.05
N ILE A 98 -7.92 -1.70 1.34
CA ILE A 98 -6.55 -1.88 1.82
C ILE A 98 -6.56 -3.00 2.84
N GLU A 99 -5.81 -4.06 2.55
CA GLU A 99 -5.67 -5.24 3.38
C GLU A 99 -4.26 -5.29 3.99
N GLY A 100 -4.16 -5.83 5.20
CA GLY A 100 -2.86 -6.04 5.87
C GLY A 100 -2.19 -4.78 6.39
N LEU A 101 -2.84 -3.60 6.28
CA LEU A 101 -2.24 -2.29 6.56
C LEU A 101 -1.40 -2.29 7.85
N GLN A 102 -0.09 -2.17 7.67
CA GLN A 102 0.83 -1.93 8.77
C GLN A 102 0.63 -0.52 9.32
N THR A 103 0.25 -0.44 10.59
CA THR A 103 0.17 0.81 11.34
C THR A 103 1.23 0.84 12.41
N THR A 104 1.89 1.98 12.58
CA THR A 104 2.87 2.15 13.65
C THR A 104 2.14 2.32 14.96
N ILE A 105 2.40 1.43 15.92
CA ILE A 105 2.09 1.68 17.32
C ILE A 105 3.29 2.40 17.94
N PHE A 106 3.08 3.63 18.40
CA PHE A 106 4.08 4.36 19.16
C PHE A 106 3.88 4.05 20.65
N ASP A 107 4.75 3.20 21.20
CA ASP A 107 4.78 2.91 22.63
C ASP A 107 6.00 3.62 23.28
N PRO A 108 5.79 4.69 24.06
CA PRO A 108 6.86 5.43 24.71
C PRO A 108 7.62 4.62 25.77
N SER A 109 7.14 3.44 26.18
CA SER A 109 7.87 2.52 27.06
C SER A 109 8.92 1.68 26.33
N ILE A 110 8.86 1.59 25.00
CA ILE A 110 9.75 0.76 24.16
C ILE A 110 10.79 1.62 23.41
N VAL A 111 10.55 2.92 23.22
CA VAL A 111 11.53 3.84 22.61
C VAL A 111 12.40 4.53 23.66
N ASN A 112 13.70 4.27 23.60
CA ASN A 112 14.69 4.99 24.39
C ASN A 112 14.96 6.36 23.74
N LEU A 113 14.18 7.38 24.13
CA LEU A 113 14.29 8.77 23.65
C LEU A 113 15.41 9.57 24.36
N PHE A 114 16.56 8.97 24.60
CA PHE A 114 17.74 9.73 25.03
C PHE A 114 18.62 10.00 23.82
N PHE A 115 18.50 11.20 23.28
CA PHE A 115 19.62 11.82 22.60
C PHE A 115 20.60 12.25 23.70
N SER A 116 21.76 11.57 23.78
CA SER A 116 22.93 12.06 24.52
C SER A 116 23.80 12.93 23.61
#